data_AF-A0A2T4FK08-F1
#
_entry.id   AF-A0A2T4FK08-F1
#
_cell.length_a   1.000
_cell.length_b   1.000
_cell.length_c   1.000
_cell.angle_alpha   90.00
_cell.angle_beta   90.00
_cell.angle_gamma   90.00
#
_symmetry.space_group_name_H-M   'P 1'
#
loop_
_entity.id
_entity.type
_entity.pdbx_description
1 polymer ?
#
loop_
_entity_poly.entity_id
_entity_poly.type
_entity_poly.pdbx_seq_one_letter_code
_entity_poly.pdbx_strand_id
1 'polypeptide(L)' 'MKILIKALAKSPGNKWQVRLDGDAFTFRSEAEARAFANTLQARIQAPHRFPLSQQRSAAG' A
#
# COMPACT_ATOMS: atom_id res chain seq x y z
N MET A 1 0.99 -8.03 -7.08
CA MET A 1 0.55 -7.48 -5.79
C MET A 1 -0.97 -7.52 -5.71
N LYS A 2 -1.53 -8.27 -4.75
CA LYS A 2 -2.99 -8.35 -4.54
C LYS A 2 -3.40 -7.56 -3.31
N ILE A 3 -4.27 -6.57 -3.50
CA ILE A 3 -4.85 -5.78 -2.41
C ILE A 3 -6.20 -6.38 -2.02
N LEU A 4 -6.43 -6.61 -0.73
CA LEU A 4 -7.70 -7.09 -0.18
C LEU A 4 -8.17 -6.19 0.95
N ILE A 5 -9.46 -5.84 0.96
CA ILE A 5 -10.09 -5.11 2.07
C ILE A 5 -11.02 -6.08 2.80
N LYS A 6 -10.92 -6.17 4.14
CA LYS A 6 -11.74 -7.05 4.98
C LYS A 6 -12.19 -6.34 6.25
N ALA A 7 -13.45 -6.53 6.64
CA ALA A 7 -13.94 -6.12 7.97
C ALA A 7 -13.54 -7.15 9.03
N LEU A 8 -13.06 -6.71 10.19
CA LEU A 8 -12.76 -7.57 11.35
C LEU A 8 -14.00 -7.63 12.26
N ALA A 9 -14.83 -8.65 12.06
CA ALA A 9 -16.20 -8.74 12.57
C ALA A 9 -16.37 -9.06 14.07
N LYS A 10 -15.46 -8.65 14.96
CA LYS A 10 -15.50 -9.11 16.38
C LYS A 10 -15.17 -8.07 17.45
N SER A 11 -15.16 -6.76 17.17
CA SER A 11 -14.92 -5.77 18.22
C SER A 11 -15.79 -4.52 18.07
N PRO A 12 -16.29 -3.93 19.16
CA PRO A 12 -16.98 -2.65 19.11
C PRO A 12 -16.00 -1.60 18.55
N GLY A 13 -16.30 -1.07 17.37
CA GLY A 13 -15.39 -0.25 16.57
C GLY A 13 -14.81 -0.92 15.32
N ASN A 14 -15.48 -1.95 14.78
CA ASN A 14 -15.29 -2.59 13.46
C ASN A 14 -14.01 -2.16 12.72
N LYS A 15 -12.91 -2.81 13.07
CA LYS A 15 -11.59 -2.51 12.52
C LYS A 15 -11.51 -3.06 11.09
N TRP A 16 -11.26 -2.20 10.13
CA TRP A 16 -11.08 -2.58 8.73
C TRP A 16 -9.63 -2.94 8.49
N GLN A 17 -9.36 -3.90 7.61
CA GLN A 17 -8.00 -4.32 7.28
C GLN A 17 -7.78 -4.27 5.77
N VAL A 18 -6.70 -3.62 5.35
CA VAL A 18 -6.15 -3.71 4.00
C VAL A 18 -4.99 -4.69 4.04
N ARG A 19 -4.98 -5.71 3.19
CA ARG A 19 -3.87 -6.63 3.02
C ARG A 19 -3.18 -6.42 1.68
N LEU A 20 -1.86 -6.47 1.68
CA LEU A 20 -1.02 -6.49 0.49
C LEU A 20 -0.13 -7.73 0.59
N ASP A 21 -0.47 -8.78 -0.14
CA ASP A 21 0.23 -10.07 -0.08
C ASP A 21 0.35 -10.58 1.38
N GLY A 22 1.53 -10.49 2.01
CA GLY A 22 1.77 -10.88 3.41
C GLY A 22 1.51 -9.79 4.46
N ASP A 23 1.42 -8.52 4.06
CA ASP A 23 1.28 -7.38 4.95
C ASP A 23 -0.19 -7.06 5.27
N ALA A 24 -0.44 -6.54 6.46
CA ALA A 24 -1.78 -6.18 6.93
C ALA A 24 -1.79 -4.83 7.66
N PHE A 25 -2.66 -3.93 7.22
CA PHE A 25 -2.83 -2.58 7.77
C PHE A 25 -4.25 -2.42 8.30
N THR A 26 -4.40 -1.92 9.53
CA THR A 26 -5.72 -1.78 10.18
C THR A 26 -6.19 -0.33 10.26
N PHE A 27 -7.48 -0.11 10.05
CA PHE A 27 -8.15 1.19 10.01
C PHE A 27 -9.39 1.18 10.90
N ARG A 28 -9.83 2.38 11.32
CA ARG A 28 -11.01 2.55 12.17
C ARG A 28 -12.31 2.58 11.37
N SER A 29 -12.22 2.86 10.06
CA SER A 29 -13.37 2.95 9.16
C SER A 29 -13.09 2.34 7.78
N GLU A 30 -14.15 1.98 7.08
CA GLU A 30 -14.07 1.47 5.70
C GLU A 30 -13.51 2.53 4.75
N ALA A 31 -13.94 3.78 4.94
CA ALA A 31 -13.55 4.91 4.12
C ALA A 31 -12.02 5.12 4.15
N GLU A 32 -11.41 5.09 5.34
CA GLU A 32 -9.95 5.17 5.47
C GLU A 32 -9.24 3.98 4.82
N ALA A 33 -9.73 2.76 5.06
CA ALA A 33 -9.16 1.56 4.45
C ALA A 33 -9.20 1.61 2.91
N ARG A 34 -10.32 2.08 2.35
CA ARG A 34 -10.50 2.20 0.90
C ARG A 34 -9.67 3.33 0.31
N ALA A 35 -9.57 4.48 0.98
CA ALA A 35 -8.71 5.58 0.55
C ALA A 35 -7.23 5.12 0.48
N PHE A 36 -6.77 4.43 1.52
CA PHE A 36 -5.43 3.85 1.55
C PHE A 36 -5.21 2.83 0.43
N ALA A 37 -6.15 1.90 0.23
CA ALA A 37 -6.06 0.88 -0.81
C ALA A 37 -5.98 1.50 -2.22
N ASN A 38 -6.75 2.56 -2.48
CA ASN A 38 -6.70 3.29 -3.76
C ASN A 38 -5.34 3.95 -3.99
N THR A 39 -4.80 4.64 -2.97
CA THR A 39 -3.46 5.24 -3.07
C THR A 39 -2.38 4.18 -3.29
N LEU A 40 -2.48 3.06 -2.57
CA LEU A 40 -1.54 1.95 -2.71
C LEU A 40 -1.59 1.34 -4.11
N GLN A 41 -2.79 1.09 -4.64
CA GLN A 41 -2.98 0.57 -5.99
C GLN A 41 -2.41 1.51 -7.05
N ALA A 42 -2.70 2.81 -6.94
CA ALA A 42 -2.18 3.83 -7.87
C ALA A 42 -0.65 3.88 -7.84
N ARG A 43 -0.03 3.73 -6.66
CA ARG A 43 1.43 3.69 -6.54
C ARG A 43 2.02 2.45 -7.19
N ILE A 44 1.42 1.27 -6.98
CA ILE A 44 1.89 0.00 -7.57
C ILE A 44 1.77 0.04 -9.11
N GLN A 45 0.73 0.68 -9.63
CA GLN A 45 0.51 0.80 -11.07
C GLN A 45 1.25 1.98 -11.70
N ALA A 46 1.84 2.87 -10.91
CA ALA A 46 2.52 4.04 -11.43
C ALA A 46 3.73 3.60 -12.26
N PRO A 47 4.01 4.25 -13.39
CA PRO A 47 5.23 4.03 -14.13
C PRO A 47 6.41 4.52 -13.27
N HIS A 48 7.04 3.59 -12.56
CA HIS A 48 8.23 3.88 -11.76
C HIS A 48 9.39 4.18 -12.70
N ARG A 49 9.78 5.45 -12.81
CA ARG A 49 11.06 5.78 -13.45
C ARG A 49 12.18 5.26 -12.56
N PHE A 50 12.94 4.30 -13.07
CA PHE A 50 14.23 3.99 -12.48
C PHE A 50 15.15 5.20 -12.66
N PRO A 51 15.90 5.62 -11.62
CA PRO A 51 16.95 6.59 -11.81
C PRO A 51 17.92 6.03 -12.85
N LEU A 52 18.10 6.74 -13.96
CA LEU A 52 19.18 6.47 -14.90
C LEU A 52 20.46 6.54 -14.08
N SER A 53 21.14 5.42 -13.94
CA SER A 53 22.40 5.31 -13.22
C SER A 53 23.34 6.40 -13.70
N GLN A 54 23.47 7.45 -12.90
CA GLN A 54 24.44 8.50 -13.11
C GLN A 54 25.80 7.82 -12.87
N GLN A 55 26.40 7.41 -13.99
CA GLN A 55 27.68 6.75 -14.10
C GLN A 55 28.63 7.37 -13.05
N ARG A 56 29.00 6.59 -12.04
CA ARG A 56 30.04 6.98 -11.09
C ARG A 56 31.28 7.30 -11.90
N SER A 57 31.59 8.59 -12.04
CA SER A 57 32.94 9.02 -12.36
C SER A 57 33.81 8.69 -11.16
N ALA A 58 34.26 7.44 -11.08
CA ALA A 58 35.42 7.08 -10.28
C ALA A 58 36.66 7.47 -11.11
N ALA A 59 37.12 8.70 -10.93
CA ALA A 59 38.46 9.13 -11.28
C ALA A 59 39.04 9.80 -10.03
N GLY A 60 40.06 9.15 -9.47
CA GLY A 60 40.79 9.54 -8.26
C GLY A 60 41.80 8.45 -7.96
#